data_AF-A0A0M2NPD3-F1
#
_entry.id   AF-A0A0M2NPD3-F1
#
_cell.length_a   1.000
_cell.length_b   1.000
_cell.length_c   1.000
_cell.angle_alpha   90.00
_cell.angle_beta   90.00
_cell.angle_gamma   90.00
#
_symmetry.space_group_name_H-M   'P 1'
#
loop_
_entity.id
_entity.type
_entity.pdbx_description
1 polymer ?
#
loop_
_entity_poly.entity_id
_entity_poly.type
_entity_poly.pdbx_seq_one_letter_code
_entity_poly.pdbx_strand_id
1 'polypeptide(L)' 'MSCLMQNAPVEDAVYQFLDKKRAEGKPYYKYMVAGCNKFLRIYYARIKEFFNSQYSLA' A
#
# COMPACT_ATOMS: atom_id res chain seq x y z
N MET A 1 11.58 14.14 7.77
CA MET A 1 10.60 13.19 7.20
C MET A 1 11.34 12.21 6.31
N SER A 2 11.34 10.91 6.64
CA SER A 2 11.78 9.87 5.70
C SER A 2 10.56 9.32 4.95
N CYS A 3 10.73 9.02 3.66
CA CYS A 3 9.66 8.48 2.82
C CYS A 3 9.67 6.94 2.80
N LEU A 4 8.55 6.31 2.43
CA LEU A 4 8.38 4.85 2.41
C LEU A 4 9.52 4.12 1.70
N MET A 5 9.97 4.64 0.55
CA MET A 5 11.05 4.04 -0.24
C MET A 5 12.44 4.20 0.38
N GLN A 6 12.64 5.21 1.25
CA GLN A 6 13.89 5.40 2.00
C GLN A 6 13.95 4.47 3.21
N ASN A 7 12.82 4.28 3.90
CA ASN A 7 12.74 3.41 5.07
C ASN A 7 12.75 1.92 4.70
N ALA A 8 12.39 1.59 3.46
CA ALA A 8 12.38 0.23 2.92
C ALA A 8 11.79 -0.85 3.86
N PRO A 9 10.58 -0.64 4.43
CA PRO A 9 10.00 -1.59 5.36
C PRO A 9 9.57 -2.86 4.62
N VAL A 10 10.36 -3.93 4.74
CA VAL A 10 10.18 -5.19 4.00
C VAL A 10 8.84 -5.87 4.23
N GLU A 11 8.20 -5.66 5.39
CA GLU A 11 6.89 -6.23 5.72
C GLU A 11 5.70 -5.37 5.25
N ASP A 12 5.94 -4.16 4.75
CA ASP A 12 4.88 -3.29 4.26
C ASP A 12 4.40 -3.72 2.86
N ALA A 13 3.11 -4.01 2.74
CA ALA A 13 2.52 -4.50 1.50
C ALA A 13 2.56 -3.49 0.34
N VAL A 14 2.64 -2.18 0.61
CA VAL A 14 2.80 -1.14 -0.41
C VAL A 14 4.27 -1.07 -0.85
N TYR A 15 5.22 -1.16 0.09
CA TYR A 15 6.64 -1.23 -0.21
C TYR A 15 6.98 -2.46 -1.07
N GLN A 16 6.55 -3.66 -0.67
CA GLN A 16 6.76 -4.89 -1.46
C GLN A 16 6.19 -4.76 -2.89
N PHE A 17 5.02 -4.11 -3.03
CA PHE A 17 4.44 -3.85 -4.34
C PHE A 17 5.29 -2.89 -5.17
N LEU A 18 5.75 -1.77 -4.57
CA LEU A 18 6.61 -0.79 -5.23
C LEU A 18 7.95 -1.41 -5.63
N ASP A 19 8.56 -2.21 -4.75
CA ASP A 19 9.84 -2.86 -4.99
C ASP A 19 9.75 -3.88 -6.12
N LYS A 20 8.69 -4.69 -6.16
CA LYS A 20 8.41 -5.56 -7.31
C LYS A 20 8.30 -4.79 -8.63
N LYS A 21 7.60 -3.65 -8.64
CA LYS A 21 7.44 -2.83 -9.85
C LYS A 21 8.75 -2.17 -10.27
N ARG A 22 9.59 -1.81 -9.31
CA ARG A 22 10.95 -1.32 -9.56
C ARG A 22 11.83 -2.43 -10.16
N ALA A 23 11.79 -3.65 -9.61
CA ALA A 23 12.51 -4.80 -10.13
C ALA A 23 12.06 -5.20 -11.54
N GLU A 24 10.78 -5.00 -11.88
CA GLU A 24 10.24 -5.12 -13.24
C GLU A 24 10.75 -4.03 -14.22
N GLY A 25 11.58 -3.07 -13.76
CA GLY A 25 12.12 -2.00 -14.59
C GLY A 25 11.11 -0.91 -14.97
N LYS A 26 10.01 -0.75 -14.21
CA LYS A 26 8.99 0.23 -14.55
C LYS A 26 9.48 1.67 -14.32
N PRO A 27 9.04 2.63 -15.15
CA PRO A 27 9.36 4.04 -14.94
C PRO A 27 8.88 4.53 -13.56
N TYR A 28 9.73 5.32 -12.89
CA TYR A 28 9.52 5.81 -11.52
C TYR A 28 8.09 6.30 -11.26
N TYR A 29 7.65 7.31 -12.00
CA TYR A 29 6.34 7.91 -11.78
C TYR A 29 5.17 6.95 -12.00
N LYS A 30 5.30 5.99 -12.93
CA LYS A 30 4.25 5.01 -13.21
C LYS A 30 4.04 4.07 -12.02
N TYR A 31 5.13 3.53 -11.48
CA TYR A 31 4.99 2.61 -10.35
C TYR A 31 4.66 3.34 -9.05
N MET A 32 5.12 4.59 -8.86
CA MET A 32 4.77 5.39 -7.69
C MET A 32 3.26 5.68 -7.65
N VAL A 33 2.65 6.09 -8.77
CA VAL A 33 1.19 6.27 -8.86
C VAL A 33 0.46 4.95 -8.60
N ALA A 34 0.95 3.84 -9.14
CA ALA A 34 0.39 2.52 -8.86
C ALA A 34 0.49 2.15 -7.37
N GLY A 35 1.57 2.52 -6.69
CA GLY A 35 1.74 2.34 -5.25
C GLY A 35 0.75 3.17 -4.43
N CYS A 36 0.50 4.43 -4.81
CA CYS A 36 -0.55 5.23 -4.18
C CYS A 36 -1.94 4.56 -4.30
N ASN A 37 -2.25 4.01 -5.48
CA ASN A 37 -3.52 3.29 -5.68
C ASN A 37 -3.59 2.01 -4.85
N LYS A 38 -2.47 1.29 -4.70
CA LYS A 38 -2.37 0.12 -3.81
C LYS A 38 -2.61 0.50 -2.36
N PHE A 39 -2.00 1.59 -1.88
CA PHE A 39 -2.19 2.12 -0.54
C PHE A 39 -3.67 2.45 -0.27
N LEU A 40 -4.32 3.22 -1.16
CA LEU A 40 -5.72 3.60 -1.01
C LEU A 40 -6.65 2.37 -0.95
N ARG A 41 -6.38 1.35 -1.77
CA ARG A 41 -7.16 0.11 -1.77
C ARG A 41 -7.02 -0.67 -0.45
N ILE A 42 -5.80 -0.77 0.09
CA ILE A 42 -5.57 -1.42 1.39
C ILE A 42 -6.25 -0.60 2.49
N TYR A 43 -6.04 0.71 2.52
CA TYR A 43 -6.62 1.60 3.53
C TYR A 43 -8.14 1.47 3.58
N TYR A 44 -8.80 1.56 2.42
CA TYR A 44 -10.25 1.41 2.35
C TYR A 44 -10.73 0.03 2.81
N ALA A 45 -10.04 -1.05 2.42
CA ALA A 45 -10.39 -2.41 2.85
C ALA A 45 -10.30 -2.57 4.38
N ARG A 46 -9.23 -2.08 5.00
CA ARG A 46 -9.03 -2.13 6.46
C ARG A 46 -10.10 -1.36 7.21
N ILE A 47 -10.44 -0.16 6.74
CA ILE A 47 -11.51 0.65 7.34
C ILE A 47 -12.86 -0.05 7.20
N LYS A 48 -13.14 -0.63 6.04
CA LYS A 48 -14.37 -1.40 5.81
C LYS A 48 -14.45 -2.64 6.71
N GLU A 49 -13.36 -3.40 6.85
CA GLU A 49 -13.26 -4.54 7.77
C GLU A 49 -13.53 -4.11 9.21
N PHE A 50 -12.93 -2.99 9.64
CA PHE A 50 -13.15 -2.42 10.96
C PHE A 50 -14.63 -2.10 11.21
N PHE A 51 -15.28 -1.33 10.33
CA PHE A 51 -16.70 -1.03 10.48
C PHE A 51 -17.58 -2.27 10.45
N ASN A 52 -17.33 -3.20 9.53
CA ASN A 52 -18.08 -4.45 9.48
C ASN A 52 -17.97 -5.24 10.78
N SER A 53 -16.77 -5.33 11.36
CA SER A 53 -16.58 -6.02 12.65
C SER A 53 -17.36 -5.36 13.79
N GLN A 54 -17.39 -4.02 13.84
CA GLN A 54 -18.10 -3.24 14.87
C GLN A 54 -19.62 -3.36 14.75
N TYR A 55 -20.16 -3.33 13.52
CA TYR A 55 -21.62 -3.40 13.30
C TYR A 55 -22.17 -4.83 13.18
N SER A 56 -21.31 -5.85 13.06
CA SER A 56 -21.74 -7.26 13.05
C SER A 56 -22.01 -7.86 14.43
N LEU A 57 -21.65 -7.14 15.50
CA LEU A 57 -21.82 -7.56 16.90
C LEU A 57 -22.96 -6.81 17.62
N ALA A 58 -23.73 -5.99 16.89
CA ALA A 58 -24.92 -5.29 17.37
C ALA A 58 -26.17 -5.83 16.68
#